data_AF-A0A0C2C3A9-F1
#
_entry.id   AF-A0A0C2C3A9-F1
#
_cell.length_a   1.000
_cell.length_b   1.000
_cell.length_c   1.000
_cell.angle_alpha   90.00
_cell.angle_beta   90.00
_cell.angle_gamma   90.00
#
_symmetry.space_group_name_H-M   'P 1'
#
loop_
_entity.id
_entity.type
_entity.pdbx_description
1 polymer ?
#
loop_
_entity_poly.entity_id
_entity_poly.type
_entity_poly.pdbx_seq_one_letter_code
_entity_poly.pdbx_strand_id
1 'polypeptide(L)' 'MGLSEGGLKTAVITKIFPTRSHTVAAQGGVNAALGSMNKDDWRWHFYDTVKGSDWLGDQDAIHYMTREACRAVIELENYG' A
#
# COMPACT_ATOMS: atom_id res chain seq x y z
N MET A 1 12.78 -5.49 6.52
CA MET A 1 11.87 -4.34 6.42
C MET A 1 11.07 -4.15 7.68
N GLY A 2 10.93 -2.89 8.08
CA GLY A 2 10.25 -2.49 9.31
C GLY A 2 11.14 -2.65 10.55
N LEU A 3 10.58 -3.17 11.63
CA LEU A 3 11.19 -3.13 12.96
C LEU A 3 12.56 -3.82 13.05
N SER A 4 12.73 -5.00 12.45
CA SER A 4 14.00 -5.74 12.50
C SER A 4 15.14 -5.04 11.76
N GLU A 5 14.82 -4.38 10.64
CA GLU A 5 15.81 -3.61 9.87
C GLU A 5 16.19 -2.30 10.57
N GLY A 6 15.27 -1.74 11.35
CA GLY A 6 15.55 -0.69 12.32
C GLY A 6 16.37 -1.13 13.55
N GLY A 7 16.90 -2.37 13.57
CA GLY A 7 17.75 -2.90 14.63
C GLY A 7 17.00 -3.39 15.88
N LEU A 8 15.66 -3.51 15.83
CA LEU A 8 14.86 -3.93 16.97
C LEU A 8 14.68 -5.45 17.03
N LYS A 9 14.84 -6.03 18.22
CA LYS A 9 14.54 -7.45 18.46
C LYS A 9 13.03 -7.67 18.35
N THR A 10 12.60 -8.31 17.27
CA THR A 10 11.18 -8.39 16.89
C THR A 10 10.69 -9.84 16.88
N ALA A 11 9.47 -10.07 17.37
CA ALA A 11 8.76 -11.34 17.25
C ALA A 11 7.53 -11.18 16.34
N VAL A 12 7.30 -12.13 15.43
CA VAL A 12 6.11 -12.20 14.57
C VAL A 12 5.22 -13.33 15.06
N ILE A 13 4.04 -13.00 15.57
CA ILE A 13 3.09 -13.97 16.15
C ILE A 13 1.93 -14.15 15.18
N THR A 14 1.65 -15.38 14.76
CA THR A 14 0.55 -15.72 13.86
C THR A 14 -0.09 -17.05 14.25
N LYS A 15 -1.41 -17.15 14.10
CA LYS A 15 -2.17 -18.39 14.35
C LYS A 15 -2.03 -19.45 13.24
N ILE A 16 -1.58 -19.03 12.06
CA ILE A 16 -1.40 -19.88 10.87
C ILE A 16 -0.06 -19.57 10.21
N PHE A 17 0.44 -20.49 9.40
CA PHE A 17 1.65 -20.26 8.62
C PHE A 17 1.52 -18.98 7.75
N PRO A 18 2.51 -18.07 7.72
CA PRO A 18 2.35 -16.73 7.15
C PRO A 18 1.79 -16.67 5.72
N THR A 19 2.22 -17.56 4.82
CA THR A 19 1.75 -17.59 3.42
C THR A 19 0.32 -18.13 3.26
N ARG A 20 -0.33 -18.53 4.35
CA ARG A 20 -1.76 -18.92 4.37
C ARG A 20 -2.66 -17.80 4.91
N SER A 21 -2.11 -16.63 5.20
CA SER A 21 -2.90 -15.43 5.55
C SER A 21 -3.79 -15.02 4.39
N HIS A 22 -4.94 -14.39 4.65
CA HIS A 22 -5.91 -14.07 3.60
C HIS A 22 -5.38 -13.13 2.51
N THR A 23 -4.28 -12.40 2.76
CA THR A 23 -3.53 -11.67 1.73
C THR A 23 -3.18 -12.54 0.52
N VAL A 24 -2.96 -13.86 0.70
CA VAL A 24 -2.68 -14.80 -0.39
C VAL A 24 -3.84 -14.93 -1.39
N ALA A 25 -5.06 -14.58 -0.98
CA ALA A 25 -6.25 -14.68 -1.81
C ALA A 25 -6.53 -13.40 -2.63
N ALA A 26 -5.74 -12.33 -2.47
CA ALA A 26 -5.87 -11.13 -3.28
C ALA A 26 -5.50 -11.43 -4.74
N GLN A 27 -6.28 -10.88 -5.70
CA GLN A 27 -6.11 -11.19 -7.13
C GLN A 27 -5.94 -9.94 -8.02
N GLY A 28 -6.70 -8.86 -7.75
CA GLY A 28 -6.79 -7.74 -8.68
C GLY A 28 -5.48 -6.96 -8.87
N GLY A 29 -4.83 -6.57 -7.78
CA GLY A 29 -3.59 -5.81 -7.81
C GLY A 29 -3.47 -4.82 -6.65
N VAL A 30 -2.51 -3.90 -6.77
CA VAL A 30 -2.27 -2.79 -5.84
C VAL A 30 -2.25 -1.48 -6.63
N ASN A 31 -2.92 -0.45 -6.10
CA ASN A 31 -3.03 0.85 -6.79
C ASN A 31 -1.83 1.73 -6.49
N ALA A 32 -1.20 2.26 -7.54
CA ALA A 32 -0.21 3.33 -7.46
C ALA A 32 -0.23 4.14 -8.75
N ALA A 33 -0.17 5.47 -8.63
CA ALA A 33 -0.15 6.40 -9.76
C ALA A 33 1.23 6.44 -10.42
N LEU A 34 1.72 5.29 -10.90
CA LEU A 34 3.04 5.11 -11.51
C LEU A 34 3.15 5.79 -12.87
N GLY A 35 2.02 6.02 -13.54
CA GLY A 35 2.00 6.61 -14.88
C GLY A 35 2.53 5.69 -16.00
N SER A 36 2.66 4.38 -15.76
CA SER A 36 3.27 3.44 -16.70
C SER A 36 2.44 3.17 -17.96
N MET A 37 1.11 3.24 -17.86
CA MET A 37 0.20 3.00 -19.00
C MET A 37 -0.24 4.31 -19.66
N ASN A 38 -0.57 5.31 -18.85
CA ASN A 38 -0.97 6.65 -19.25
C ASN A 38 -0.41 7.62 -18.21
N LYS A 39 -0.32 8.91 -18.56
CA LYS A 39 0.03 9.95 -17.58
C LYS A 39 -0.91 9.87 -16.36
N ASP A 40 -0.34 9.94 -15.17
CA ASP A 40 -1.07 9.83 -13.91
C ASP A 40 -0.53 10.83 -12.87
N ASP A 41 -1.32 11.12 -11.83
CA ASP A 41 -0.94 11.96 -10.69
C ASP A 41 -1.57 11.38 -9.41
N TRP A 42 -0.76 11.25 -8.35
CA TRP A 42 -1.24 10.74 -7.07
C TRP A 42 -2.41 11.55 -6.50
N ARG A 43 -2.56 12.83 -6.88
CA ARG A 43 -3.71 13.68 -6.50
C ARG A 43 -5.02 13.21 -7.11
N TRP A 44 -4.99 12.54 -8.25
CA TRP A 44 -6.18 11.93 -8.85
C TRP A 44 -6.59 10.69 -8.05
N HIS A 45 -5.63 9.84 -7.69
CA HIS A 45 -5.85 8.72 -6.77
C HIS A 45 -6.38 9.19 -5.40
N PHE A 46 -5.85 10.30 -4.87
CA PHE A 46 -6.35 10.95 -3.66
C PHE A 46 -7.83 11.33 -3.79
N TYR A 47 -8.19 12.05 -4.85
CA TYR A 47 -9.56 12.47 -5.11
C TYR A 47 -10.51 11.28 -5.22
N ASP A 48 -10.15 10.26 -6.01
CA ASP A 48 -10.96 9.06 -6.20
C ASP A 48 -11.16 8.30 -4.88
N THR A 49 -10.15 8.28 -4.02
CA THR A 49 -10.24 7.64 -2.70
C THR A 49 -11.13 8.43 -1.74
N VAL A 50 -10.99 9.75 -1.67
CA VAL A 50 -11.85 10.61 -0.82
C VAL A 50 -13.31 10.47 -1.26
N LYS A 51 -13.57 10.57 -2.56
CA LYS A 51 -14.91 10.39 -3.12
C LYS A 51 -15.45 8.97 -2.89
N GLY A 52 -14.62 7.95 -3.12
CA GLY A 52 -15.00 6.54 -2.93
C GLY A 52 -15.28 6.19 -1.47
N SER A 53 -14.67 6.90 -0.52
CA SER A 53 -14.95 6.78 0.91
C SER A 53 -16.26 7.46 1.35
N ASP A 54 -17.02 8.04 0.42
CA ASP A 54 -18.22 8.83 0.71
C ASP A 54 -17.94 9.96 1.71
N TRP A 55 -16.77 10.61 1.58
CA TRP A 55 -16.25 11.66 2.48
C TRP A 55 -16.10 11.28 3.95
N LEU A 56 -16.25 10.00 4.30
CA LEU A 56 -16.07 9.49 5.66
C LEU A 56 -14.61 9.16 5.98
N GLY A 57 -13.76 9.04 4.95
CA GLY A 57 -12.34 8.73 5.14
C GLY A 57 -11.52 9.93 5.62
N ASP A 58 -10.61 9.67 6.56
CA ASP A 58 -9.65 10.65 7.07
C ASP A 58 -8.70 11.10 5.95
N GLN A 59 -8.84 12.35 5.51
CA GLN A 59 -8.15 12.83 4.32
C GLN A 59 -6.63 12.96 4.50
N ASP A 60 -6.14 13.17 5.71
CA ASP A 60 -4.71 13.19 6.01
C ASP A 60 -4.07 11.80 5.81
N ALA A 61 -4.76 10.73 6.25
CA ALA A 61 -4.36 9.36 6.02
C ALA A 61 -4.42 8.98 4.53
N ILE A 62 -5.49 9.37 3.83
CA ILE A 62 -5.64 9.13 2.38
C ILE A 62 -4.55 9.87 1.59
N HIS A 63 -4.23 11.11 1.98
CA HIS A 63 -3.15 11.89 1.38
C HIS A 63 -1.80 11.19 1.53
N TYR A 64 -1.47 10.71 2.74
CA TYR A 64 -0.24 9.96 2.96
C TYR A 64 -0.20 8.67 2.13
N MET A 65 -1.26 7.87 2.17
CA MET A 65 -1.35 6.60 1.44
C MET A 65 -1.14 6.79 -0.07
N THR A 66 -1.86 7.73 -0.68
CA THR A 66 -1.84 7.94 -2.14
C THR A 66 -0.55 8.57 -2.63
N ARG A 67 0.06 9.46 -1.84
CA ARG A 67 1.37 10.07 -2.14
C ARG A 67 2.52 9.06 -2.04
N GLU A 68 2.49 8.16 -1.06
CA GLU A 68 3.55 7.16 -0.85
C GLU A 68 3.38 5.88 -1.70
N ALA A 69 2.19 5.65 -2.27
CA ALA A 69 1.86 4.43 -3.01
C ALA A 69 2.88 4.06 -4.09
N CYS A 70 3.34 5.02 -4.91
CA CYS A 70 4.31 4.76 -5.98
C CYS A 70 5.65 4.25 -5.43
N ARG A 71 6.14 4.86 -4.35
CA ARG A 71 7.39 4.43 -3.70
C ARG A 71 7.25 3.03 -3.12
N ALA A 72 6.14 2.75 -2.44
CA ALA A 72 5.89 1.45 -1.83
C ALA A 72 5.74 0.32 -2.87
N VAL A 73 5.11 0.58 -4.02
CA VAL A 73 4.97 -0.43 -5.08
C VAL A 73 6.31 -0.70 -5.77
N ILE A 74 7.12 0.34 -6.02
CA ILE A 74 8.48 0.16 -6.56
C ILE A 74 9.36 -0.60 -5.57
N GLU A 75 9.23 -0.34 -4.27
CA GLU A 75 9.95 -1.07 -3.22
C GLU A 75 9.63 -2.58 -3.27
N LEU A 76 8.35 -2.95 -3.43
CA LEU A 76 7.94 -4.35 -3.60
C LEU A 76 8.49 -4.97 -4.89
N GLU A 77 8.47 -4.25 -6.02
CA GLU A 77 9.02 -4.74 -7.28
C GLU A 77 10.52 -5.07 -7.16
N ASN A 78 11.27 -4.26 -6.41
CA ASN A 78 12.68 -4.52 -6.15
C ASN A 78 12.96 -5.74 -5.24
N TYR A 79 11.94 -6.29 -4.57
CA TYR A 79 12.09 -7.53 -3.79
C TYR A 79 11.92 -8.81 -4.62
N GLY A 80 11.45 -8.68 -5.86
CA GLY A 80 11.10 -9.79 -6.76
C GLY A 80 9.69 -10.32 -6.56
#